data_AF-A0A7I9ZT87-F1
#
_entry.id   AF-A0A7I9ZT87-F1
#
_cell.length_a   1.000
_cell.length_b   1.000
_cell.length_c   1.000
_cell.angle_alpha   90.00
_cell.angle_beta   90.00
_cell.angle_gamma   90.00
#
_symmetry.space_group_name_H-M   'P 1'
#
loop_
_entity.id
_entity.type
_entity.pdbx_description
1 polymer ?
#
loop_
_entity_poly.entity_id
_entity_poly.type
_entity_poly.pdbx_seq_one_letter_code
_entity_poly.pdbx_strand_id
1 'polypeptide(L)'
;MTQAPPARYLMRAKDLVDARYSEPITVDDLAAAAGLSRAHFSRMFTKTFGESPRAYLQTRRLERAASLLRHTDRTVADICVMVGLQTVGSFTTSFARIYGLPPAAYRAALPPAAVHAGFRVASCVATPDPEQTVGWPRQHTGRRRGRRPNRSVAAMIKIASVHLWVHDQEVACRFWTEKVGMEVRQDVSLPDVDGIFRWLTVGPPGQDDVSIVLMAVPGAPVMDEPTRKQVLDLTAKGFAGTVFLTTEDCRATYDALCARGVEFTEEPHEMPYGIDCGFRDPSGNSVRLTQLA
;
A
#
# COMPACT_ATOMS: atom_id res chain seq x y z
N MET A 1 29.64 23.93 0.61
CA MET A 1 28.71 23.09 -0.19
C MET A 1 27.77 22.39 0.78
N THR A 2 26.60 22.96 1.03
CA THR A 2 25.59 22.44 1.96
C THR A 2 25.12 21.10 1.44
N GLN A 3 25.53 19.99 2.08
CA GLN A 3 25.09 18.67 1.67
C GLN A 3 23.55 18.63 1.69
N ALA A 4 22.95 18.19 0.58
CA ALA A 4 21.54 17.86 0.56
C ALA A 4 21.23 16.90 1.73
N PRO A 5 20.03 16.98 2.36
CA PRO A 5 19.68 16.10 3.46
C PRO A 5 20.01 14.65 3.10
N PRO A 6 20.63 13.86 3.99
CA PRO A 6 21.12 12.49 3.70
C PRO A 6 20.11 11.59 2.97
N ALA A 7 18.82 11.85 3.15
CA ALA A 7 17.74 11.18 2.46
C ALA A 7 17.82 11.31 0.93
N ARG A 8 18.09 12.48 0.34
CA ARG A 8 17.82 12.71 -1.09
C ARG A 8 18.73 11.91 -2.04
N TYR A 9 20.01 11.71 -1.70
CA TYR A 9 20.90 10.88 -2.53
C TYR A 9 20.74 9.38 -2.26
N LEU A 10 20.39 8.98 -1.03
CA LEU A 10 20.07 7.59 -0.71
C LEU A 10 18.73 7.17 -1.32
N MET A 11 17.79 8.09 -1.48
CA MET A 11 16.52 7.85 -2.17
C MET A 11 16.74 7.48 -3.64
N ARG A 12 17.77 7.99 -4.32
CA ARG A 12 18.11 7.55 -5.69
C ARG A 12 18.41 6.06 -5.78
N ALA A 13 19.08 5.50 -4.77
CA ALA A 13 19.32 4.06 -4.70
C ALA A 13 18.01 3.27 -4.46
N LYS A 14 17.11 3.82 -3.64
CA LYS A 14 15.77 3.26 -3.41
C LYS A 14 14.94 3.27 -4.69
N ASP A 15 14.96 4.38 -5.41
CA ASP A 15 14.27 4.56 -6.69
C ASP A 15 14.83 3.59 -7.74
N LEU A 16 16.16 3.41 -7.82
CA LEU A 16 16.79 2.42 -8.70
C LEU A 16 16.35 0.98 -8.37
N VAL A 17 16.27 0.61 -7.09
CA VAL A 17 15.74 -0.70 -6.68
C VAL A 17 14.27 -0.83 -7.04
N ASP A 18 13.45 0.15 -6.67
CA ASP A 18 12.00 0.14 -6.90
C ASP A 18 11.72 0.02 -8.41
N ALA A 19 12.59 0.61 -9.25
CA ALA A 19 12.52 0.58 -10.70
C ALA A 19 12.93 -0.76 -11.31
N ARG A 20 14.15 -1.20 -11.00
CA ARG A 20 14.82 -2.29 -11.73
C ARG A 20 14.97 -3.55 -10.89
N TYR A 21 14.08 -3.78 -9.93
CA TYR A 21 14.22 -4.87 -8.96
C TYR A 21 14.41 -6.25 -9.61
N SER A 22 13.88 -6.48 -10.82
CA SER A 22 14.01 -7.73 -11.57
C SER A 22 15.40 -7.95 -12.16
N GLU A 23 16.19 -6.89 -12.34
CA GLU A 23 17.55 -6.93 -12.89
C GLU A 23 18.57 -7.44 -11.86
N PRO A 24 19.76 -7.93 -12.29
CA PRO A 24 20.83 -8.36 -11.39
C PRO A 24 21.57 -7.17 -10.74
N ILE A 25 20.84 -6.32 -10.00
CA ILE A 25 21.38 -5.15 -9.30
C ILE A 25 22.37 -5.57 -8.20
N THR A 26 23.55 -4.96 -8.21
CA THR A 26 24.57 -5.10 -7.17
C THR A 26 24.57 -3.93 -6.18
N VAL A 27 25.24 -4.11 -5.04
CA VAL A 27 25.41 -3.01 -4.07
C VAL A 27 26.28 -1.88 -4.64
N ASP A 28 27.16 -2.19 -5.60
CA ASP A 28 28.00 -1.18 -6.25
C ASP A 28 27.17 -0.29 -7.18
N ASP A 29 26.19 -0.85 -7.89
CA ASP A 29 25.23 -0.08 -8.72
C ASP A 29 24.41 0.90 -7.87
N LEU A 30 23.92 0.43 -6.72
CA LEU A 30 23.18 1.27 -5.77
C LEU A 30 24.06 2.37 -5.16
N ALA A 31 25.31 2.06 -4.85
CA ALA A 31 26.26 3.03 -4.35
C ALA A 31 26.58 4.10 -5.41
N ALA A 32 26.75 3.69 -6.67
CA ALA A 32 26.95 4.59 -7.80
C ALA A 32 25.75 5.53 -8.01
N ALA A 33 24.51 5.02 -7.94
CA ALA A 33 23.30 5.84 -8.02
C ALA A 33 23.21 6.90 -6.91
N ALA A 34 23.74 6.59 -5.72
CA ALA A 34 23.85 7.51 -4.60
C ALA A 34 25.09 8.42 -4.65
N GLY A 35 26.03 8.21 -5.58
CA GLY A 35 27.29 8.95 -5.67
C GLY A 35 28.27 8.65 -4.53
N LEU A 36 28.24 7.43 -3.98
CA LEU A 36 29.01 7.02 -2.80
C LEU A 36 29.87 5.80 -3.08
N SER A 37 30.92 5.60 -2.27
CA SER A 37 31.64 4.33 -2.25
C SER A 37 30.78 3.23 -1.62
N ARG A 38 30.94 1.97 -2.06
CA ARG A 38 30.17 0.81 -1.57
C ARG A 38 30.09 0.71 -0.04
N ALA A 39 31.23 0.86 0.63
CA ALA A 39 31.31 0.73 2.08
C ALA A 39 30.59 1.90 2.79
N HIS A 40 30.75 3.13 2.29
CA HIS A 40 30.07 4.29 2.85
C HIS A 40 28.55 4.21 2.60
N PHE A 41 28.15 3.88 1.38
CA PHE A 41 26.77 3.66 0.99
C PHE A 41 26.08 2.63 1.90
N SER A 42 26.67 1.43 2.06
CA SER A 42 26.04 0.37 2.85
C SER A 42 25.80 0.79 4.30
N ARG A 43 26.75 1.51 4.91
CA ARG A 43 26.60 2.05 6.27
C ARG A 43 25.52 3.12 6.33
N MET A 44 25.54 4.07 5.42
CA MET A 44 24.57 5.18 5.40
C MET A 44 23.16 4.72 5.08
N PHE A 45 23.00 3.78 4.14
CA PHE A 45 21.72 3.17 3.79
C PHE A 45 21.12 2.45 4.99
N THR A 46 21.88 1.55 5.62
CA THR A 46 21.43 0.81 6.80
C THR A 46 21.10 1.75 7.97
N LYS A 47 21.95 2.75 8.22
CA LYS A 47 21.69 3.75 9.26
C LYS A 47 20.42 4.58 8.98
N THR A 48 20.12 4.84 7.71
CA THR A 48 19.02 5.74 7.33
C THR A 48 17.67 5.03 7.23
N PHE A 49 17.66 3.79 6.72
CA PHE A 49 16.45 3.02 6.41
C PHE A 49 16.22 1.81 7.32
N GLY A 50 17.18 1.45 8.18
CA GLY A 50 17.03 0.36 9.15
C GLY A 50 17.27 -1.04 8.58
N GLU A 51 17.49 -1.19 7.27
CA GLU A 51 17.82 -2.46 6.63
C GLU A 51 18.97 -2.32 5.63
N SER A 52 19.63 -3.44 5.31
CA SER A 52 20.72 -3.44 4.33
C SER A 52 20.18 -3.26 2.90
N PRO A 53 20.98 -2.71 1.96
CA PRO A 53 20.55 -2.56 0.56
C PRO A 53 20.08 -3.88 -0.10
N ARG A 54 20.74 -5.00 0.25
CA ARG A 54 20.35 -6.34 -0.26
C ARG A 54 19.02 -6.81 0.32
N ALA A 55 18.77 -6.54 1.60
CA ALA A 55 17.50 -6.87 2.25
C ALA A 55 16.36 -6.07 1.62
N TYR A 56 16.57 -4.78 1.38
CA TYR A 56 15.59 -3.90 0.72
C TYR A 56 15.19 -4.42 -0.67
N LEU A 57 16.19 -4.75 -1.52
CA LEU A 57 15.94 -5.36 -2.83
C LEU A 57 15.16 -6.68 -2.72
N GLN A 58 15.53 -7.55 -1.78
CA GLN A 58 14.83 -8.81 -1.55
C GLN A 58 13.36 -8.57 -1.13
N THR A 59 13.11 -7.60 -0.25
CA THR A 59 11.76 -7.22 0.19
C THR A 59 10.92 -6.78 -1.01
N ARG A 60 11.45 -5.89 -1.87
CA ARG A 60 10.74 -5.40 -3.07
C ARG A 60 10.41 -6.52 -4.05
N ARG A 61 11.34 -7.46 -4.29
CA ARG A 61 11.08 -8.64 -5.12
C ARG A 61 9.95 -9.50 -4.57
N LEU A 62 9.89 -9.67 -3.26
CA LEU A 62 8.86 -10.50 -2.61
C LEU A 62 7.49 -9.82 -2.55
N GLU A 63 7.43 -8.50 -2.33
CA GLU A 63 6.21 -7.70 -2.50
C GLU A 63 5.62 -7.83 -3.90
N ARG A 64 6.48 -7.75 -4.92
CA ARG A 64 6.06 -7.93 -6.30
C ARG A 64 5.62 -9.35 -6.62
N ALA A 65 6.32 -10.35 -6.10
CA ALA A 65 5.88 -11.74 -6.22
C ALA A 65 4.49 -11.96 -5.58
N ALA A 66 4.23 -11.36 -4.41
CA ALA A 66 2.93 -11.47 -3.73
C ALA A 66 1.79 -10.86 -4.56
N SER A 67 2.04 -9.70 -5.20
CA SER A 67 1.08 -9.09 -6.14
C SER A 67 0.82 -10.00 -7.35
N LEU A 68 1.87 -10.50 -8.00
CA LEU A 68 1.74 -11.38 -9.17
C LEU A 68 1.02 -12.70 -8.86
N LEU A 69 1.25 -13.26 -7.67
CA LEU A 69 0.55 -14.47 -7.23
C LEU A 69 -0.96 -14.26 -7.09
N ARG A 70 -1.41 -13.04 -6.78
CA ARG A 70 -2.83 -12.68 -6.61
C ARG A 70 -3.53 -12.33 -7.91
N HIS A 71 -2.81 -11.72 -8.85
CA HIS A 71 -3.42 -11.08 -10.02
C HIS A 71 -3.11 -11.78 -11.34
N THR A 72 -2.36 -12.90 -11.32
CA THR A 72 -2.01 -13.66 -12.52
C THR A 72 -2.02 -15.17 -12.28
N ASP A 73 -2.22 -15.95 -13.34
CA ASP A 73 -2.17 -17.42 -13.32
C ASP A 73 -0.77 -18.00 -13.60
N ARG A 74 0.27 -17.15 -13.66
CA ARG A 74 1.67 -17.56 -13.93
C ARG A 74 2.16 -18.62 -12.93
N THR A 75 3.07 -19.51 -13.32
CA THR A 75 3.56 -20.51 -12.37
C THR A 75 4.44 -19.88 -11.29
N VAL A 76 4.58 -20.53 -10.13
CA VAL A 76 5.49 -20.07 -9.06
C VAL A 76 6.94 -19.98 -9.57
N ALA A 77 7.34 -20.86 -10.48
CA ALA A 77 8.65 -20.85 -11.10
C ALA A 77 8.82 -19.63 -12.02
N ASP A 78 7.82 -19.33 -12.85
CA ASP A 78 7.86 -18.14 -13.72
C ASP A 78 7.94 -16.87 -12.87
N ILE A 79 7.08 -16.73 -11.85
CA ILE A 79 7.08 -15.55 -10.97
C ILE A 79 8.44 -15.37 -10.29
N CYS A 80 9.08 -16.46 -9.83
CA CYS A 80 10.42 -16.40 -9.25
C CYS A 80 11.42 -15.72 -10.20
N VAL A 81 11.45 -16.15 -11.47
CA VAL A 81 12.34 -15.59 -12.49
C VAL A 81 11.94 -14.15 -12.84
N MET A 82 10.64 -13.86 -12.97
CA MET A 82 10.12 -12.52 -13.30
C MET A 82 10.51 -11.45 -12.28
N VAL A 83 10.59 -11.83 -11.00
CA VAL A 83 11.03 -10.90 -9.94
C VAL A 83 12.56 -10.90 -9.73
N GLY A 84 13.33 -11.51 -10.63
CA GLY A 84 14.79 -11.51 -10.59
C GLY A 84 15.42 -12.51 -9.62
N LEU A 85 14.67 -13.51 -9.16
CA LEU A 85 15.18 -14.58 -8.28
C LEU A 85 15.49 -15.85 -9.09
N GLN A 86 16.61 -16.49 -8.78
CA GLN A 86 17.15 -17.59 -9.59
C GLN A 86 16.76 -18.98 -9.08
N THR A 87 16.41 -19.10 -7.80
CA THR A 87 16.16 -20.41 -7.16
C THR A 87 14.80 -20.44 -6.49
N VAL A 88 13.90 -21.27 -7.03
CA VAL A 88 12.53 -21.45 -6.52
C VAL A 88 12.51 -21.88 -5.05
N GLY A 89 13.47 -22.72 -4.64
CA GLY A 89 13.60 -23.15 -3.25
C GLY A 89 13.89 -21.99 -2.29
N SER A 90 14.90 -21.15 -2.60
CA SER A 90 15.24 -19.98 -1.78
C SER A 90 14.13 -18.93 -1.78
N PHE A 91 13.50 -18.73 -2.95
CA PHE A 91 12.33 -17.87 -3.10
C PHE A 91 11.18 -18.34 -2.20
N THR A 92 10.82 -19.63 -2.26
CA THR A 92 9.72 -20.20 -1.46
C THR A 92 9.96 -20.02 0.04
N THR A 93 11.17 -20.33 0.51
CA THR A 93 11.55 -20.16 1.91
C THR A 93 11.50 -18.69 2.34
N SER A 94 12.06 -17.80 1.54
CA SER A 94 12.08 -16.36 1.85
C SER A 94 10.68 -15.76 1.83
N PHE A 95 9.84 -16.19 0.89
CA PHE A 95 8.44 -15.77 0.79
C PHE A 95 7.65 -16.25 2.02
N ALA A 96 7.72 -17.54 2.37
CA ALA A 96 7.04 -18.08 3.54
C ALA A 96 7.48 -17.42 4.85
N ARG A 97 8.76 -17.07 4.97
CA ARG A 97 9.29 -16.34 6.14
C ARG A 97 8.66 -14.96 6.31
N ILE A 98 8.35 -14.26 5.22
CA ILE A 98 7.76 -12.90 5.27
C ILE A 98 6.23 -12.95 5.33
N TYR A 99 5.60 -13.81 4.54
CA TYR A 99 4.14 -13.85 4.35
C TYR A 99 3.43 -14.93 5.16
N GLY A 100 4.16 -15.75 5.91
CA GLY A 100 3.62 -16.85 6.73
C GLY A 100 3.17 -18.08 5.95
N LEU A 101 3.06 -17.99 4.62
CA LEU A 101 2.61 -19.08 3.73
C LEU A 101 3.55 -19.22 2.52
N PRO A 102 3.80 -20.45 2.02
CA PRO A 102 4.48 -20.66 0.74
C PRO A 102 3.69 -20.05 -0.44
N PRO A 103 4.35 -19.68 -1.57
CA PRO A 103 3.71 -19.00 -2.71
C PRO A 103 2.43 -19.68 -3.24
N ALA A 104 2.45 -21.01 -3.41
CA ALA A 104 1.29 -21.75 -3.91
C ALA A 104 0.10 -21.72 -2.93
N ALA A 105 0.38 -21.87 -1.63
CA ALA A 105 -0.63 -21.77 -0.57
C ALA A 105 -1.16 -20.34 -0.43
N TYR A 106 -0.29 -19.35 -0.57
CA TYR A 106 -0.64 -17.93 -0.58
C TYR A 106 -1.63 -17.59 -1.70
N ARG A 107 -1.39 -18.10 -2.93
CA ARG A 107 -2.34 -17.98 -4.05
C ARG A 107 -3.67 -18.65 -3.73
N ALA A 108 -3.64 -19.91 -3.27
CA ALA A 108 -4.85 -20.69 -3.02
C ALA A 108 -5.73 -20.08 -1.90
N ALA A 109 -5.13 -19.38 -0.93
CA ALA A 109 -5.83 -18.74 0.16
C ALA A 109 -6.59 -17.45 -0.24
N LEU A 110 -6.33 -16.91 -1.43
CA LEU A 110 -6.84 -15.63 -1.89
C LEU A 110 -7.45 -15.77 -3.29
N PRO A 111 -8.60 -16.45 -3.43
CA PRO A 111 -9.27 -16.58 -4.73
C PRO A 111 -9.62 -15.20 -5.31
N PRO A 112 -9.67 -15.05 -6.66
CA PRO A 112 -9.90 -13.77 -7.31
C PRO A 112 -11.15 -13.08 -6.77
N ALA A 113 -11.05 -11.79 -6.46
CA ALA A 113 -12.18 -10.97 -5.99
C ALA A 113 -13.40 -11.00 -6.94
N ALA A 114 -13.20 -11.39 -8.20
CA ALA A 114 -14.26 -11.65 -9.17
C ALA A 114 -15.30 -12.69 -8.70
N VAL A 115 -14.95 -13.63 -7.82
CA VAL A 115 -15.89 -14.59 -7.22
C VAL A 115 -16.83 -13.93 -6.19
N HIS A 116 -16.59 -12.67 -5.82
CA HIS A 116 -17.35 -11.94 -4.79
C HIS A 116 -18.08 -10.69 -5.32
N ALA A 117 -18.02 -10.42 -6.63
CA ALA A 117 -18.68 -9.29 -7.30
C ALA A 117 -20.22 -9.42 -7.41
N GLY A 118 -20.86 -10.20 -6.53
CA GLY A 118 -22.29 -10.51 -6.57
C GLY A 118 -23.11 -10.01 -5.37
N PHE A 119 -22.60 -9.10 -4.55
CA PHE A 119 -23.35 -8.68 -3.36
C PHE A 119 -23.39 -7.15 -3.19
N ARG A 120 -24.55 -6.57 -3.48
CA ARG A 120 -24.90 -5.17 -3.16
C ARG A 120 -24.82 -4.99 -1.64
N VAL A 121 -23.96 -4.10 -1.18
CA VAL A 121 -23.88 -3.74 0.24
C VAL A 121 -24.97 -2.72 0.55
N ALA A 122 -25.81 -3.02 1.55
CA ALA A 122 -26.75 -2.07 2.12
C ALA A 122 -25.96 -1.02 2.92
N SER A 123 -26.26 0.26 2.68
CA SER A 123 -25.65 1.36 3.42
C SER A 123 -26.13 1.35 4.88
N CYS A 124 -25.19 1.42 5.81
CA CYS A 124 -25.50 1.69 7.21
C CYS A 124 -24.99 3.09 7.54
N VAL A 125 -25.74 4.11 7.10
CA VAL A 125 -25.71 5.41 7.78
C VAL A 125 -26.52 5.23 9.05
N ALA A 126 -25.85 5.06 10.19
CA ALA A 126 -26.50 5.13 11.48
C ALA A 126 -26.93 6.58 11.72
N THR A 127 -28.21 6.87 11.61
CA THR A 127 -28.82 7.98 12.35
C THR A 127 -29.30 7.43 13.69
N PRO A 128 -29.08 8.15 14.81
CA PRO A 128 -29.64 7.76 16.09
C PRO A 128 -31.10 8.25 16.15
N ASP A 129 -32.02 7.41 16.65
CA ASP A 129 -33.31 7.90 17.12
C ASP A 129 -33.45 7.57 18.61
N PRO A 130 -33.89 8.53 19.44
CA PRO A 130 -33.95 8.40 20.89
C PRO A 130 -35.28 7.78 21.33
N GLU A 131 -35.35 7.42 22.61
CA GLU A 131 -36.56 6.95 23.31
C GLU A 131 -37.12 5.59 22.89
N GLN A 132 -36.74 4.55 23.65
CA GLN A 132 -37.73 3.63 24.23
C GLN A 132 -37.10 2.81 25.38
N THR A 133 -37.41 3.23 26.60
CA THR A 133 -37.41 2.38 27.78
C THR A 133 -38.61 1.42 27.69
N VAL A 134 -38.44 0.16 28.09
CA VAL A 134 -39.37 -0.64 28.93
C VAL A 134 -38.76 -2.04 29.12
N GLY A 135 -38.69 -2.47 30.38
CA GLY A 135 -38.05 -3.71 30.84
C GLY A 135 -38.76 -5.01 30.49
N TRP A 136 -38.07 -6.12 30.74
CA TRP A 136 -38.57 -7.48 30.52
C TRP A 136 -38.32 -8.38 31.73
N PRO A 137 -39.33 -9.06 32.31
CA PRO A 137 -39.13 -10.21 33.19
C PRO A 137 -39.14 -11.55 32.42
N ARG A 138 -38.36 -12.49 32.97
CA ARG A 138 -38.00 -13.82 32.47
C ARG A 138 -39.12 -14.65 31.82
N GLN A 139 -38.73 -15.42 30.80
CA GLN A 139 -39.56 -16.43 30.11
C GLN A 139 -39.62 -17.76 30.88
N HIS A 140 -40.77 -18.46 30.80
CA HIS A 140 -40.81 -19.92 30.88
C HIS A 140 -41.42 -20.55 29.61
N THR A 141 -40.58 -21.40 29.02
CA THR A 141 -40.82 -22.74 28.45
C THR A 141 -41.84 -22.96 27.31
N GLY A 142 -41.28 -23.44 26.19
CA GLY A 142 -41.73 -24.68 25.57
C GLY A 142 -42.16 -24.63 24.11
N ARG A 143 -41.30 -25.08 23.19
CA ARG A 143 -41.51 -26.25 22.28
C ARG A 143 -40.54 -26.25 21.09
N ARG A 144 -40.01 -27.45 20.81
CA ARG A 144 -39.15 -27.79 19.68
C ARG A 144 -39.83 -27.57 18.32
N ARG A 145 -39.11 -27.02 17.34
CA ARG A 145 -39.25 -27.37 15.91
C ARG A 145 -37.98 -27.00 15.12
N GLY A 146 -37.50 -27.96 14.32
CA GLY A 146 -36.70 -27.74 13.12
C GLY A 146 -35.24 -27.33 13.32
N ARG A 147 -34.32 -28.30 13.22
CA ARG A 147 -32.89 -28.06 12.98
C ARG A 147 -32.76 -27.40 11.61
N ARG A 148 -32.70 -26.06 11.56
CA ARG A 148 -32.23 -25.33 10.37
C ARG A 148 -30.77 -25.72 10.15
N PRO A 149 -30.33 -26.04 8.92
CA PRO A 149 -28.91 -26.22 8.67
C PRO A 149 -28.25 -24.89 9.00
N ASN A 150 -27.28 -24.95 9.91
CA ASN A 150 -26.46 -23.81 10.28
C ASN A 150 -25.67 -23.45 9.01
N ARG A 151 -26.23 -22.57 8.17
CA ARG A 151 -25.41 -21.79 7.24
C ARG A 151 -24.55 -20.96 8.16
N SER A 152 -23.38 -21.50 8.49
CA SER A 152 -22.21 -20.71 8.86
C SER A 152 -22.09 -19.66 7.76
N VAL A 153 -22.69 -18.51 7.99
CA VAL A 153 -22.32 -17.30 7.27
C VAL A 153 -20.95 -17.06 7.83
N ALA A 154 -19.91 -17.56 7.15
CA ALA A 154 -18.56 -17.11 7.39
C ALA A 154 -18.66 -15.59 7.32
N ALA A 155 -18.49 -14.92 8.47
CA ALA A 155 -18.64 -13.48 8.56
C ALA A 155 -17.68 -12.89 7.54
N MET A 156 -18.23 -12.27 6.48
CA MET A 156 -17.45 -11.80 5.36
C MET A 156 -16.74 -10.51 5.81
N ILE A 157 -15.49 -10.65 6.21
CA ILE A 157 -14.63 -9.51 6.56
C ILE A 157 -14.07 -8.94 5.26
N LYS A 158 -14.28 -7.65 5.02
CA LYS A 158 -13.73 -6.90 3.88
C LYS A 158 -12.84 -5.78 4.39
N ILE A 159 -11.83 -5.41 3.60
CA ILE A 159 -11.06 -4.18 3.84
C ILE A 159 -11.90 -3.02 3.31
N ALA A 160 -12.44 -2.19 4.20
CA ALA A 160 -13.20 -1.00 3.81
C ALA A 160 -12.28 0.19 3.53
N SER A 161 -11.25 0.38 4.37
CA SER A 161 -10.30 1.47 4.21
C SER A 161 -8.91 1.07 4.70
N VAL A 162 -7.88 1.66 4.10
CA VAL A 162 -6.48 1.53 4.50
C VAL A 162 -5.89 2.90 4.80
N HIS A 163 -5.05 3.00 5.83
CA HIS A 163 -4.44 4.27 6.20
C HIS A 163 -3.13 4.51 5.45
N LEU A 164 -2.97 5.71 4.92
CA LEU A 164 -1.74 6.23 4.36
C LEU A 164 -1.35 7.49 5.16
N TRP A 165 -0.19 7.44 5.82
CA TRP A 165 0.31 8.60 6.56
C TRP A 165 0.75 9.71 5.61
N VAL A 166 0.28 10.92 5.86
CA VAL A 166 0.61 12.11 5.08
C VAL A 166 1.11 13.23 5.99
N HIS A 167 2.03 14.04 5.48
CA HIS A 167 2.58 15.16 6.24
C HIS A 167 1.58 16.33 6.35
N ASP A 168 0.74 16.50 5.34
CA ASP A 168 -0.29 17.54 5.25
C ASP A 168 -1.48 17.01 4.45
N GLN A 169 -2.68 17.02 5.05
CA GLN A 169 -3.90 16.47 4.44
C GLN A 169 -4.43 17.32 3.28
N GLU A 170 -4.23 18.64 3.29
CA GLU A 170 -4.66 19.52 2.20
C GLU A 170 -3.80 19.34 0.96
N VAL A 171 -2.48 19.30 1.16
CA VAL A 171 -1.52 19.00 0.09
C VAL A 171 -1.77 17.61 -0.49
N ALA A 172 -2.00 16.61 0.38
CA ALA A 172 -2.32 15.26 -0.04
C ALA A 172 -3.66 15.20 -0.80
N CYS A 173 -4.72 15.85 -0.30
CA CYS A 173 -6.02 15.88 -0.94
C CYS A 173 -5.91 16.37 -2.39
N ARG A 174 -5.35 17.56 -2.59
CA ARG A 174 -5.16 18.14 -3.92
C ARG A 174 -4.31 17.25 -4.83
N PHE A 175 -3.24 16.65 -4.30
CA PHE A 175 -2.43 15.74 -5.10
C PHE A 175 -3.24 14.52 -5.57
N TRP A 176 -3.92 13.83 -4.66
CA TRP A 176 -4.64 12.60 -4.99
C TRP A 176 -5.88 12.87 -5.84
N THR A 177 -6.56 14.00 -5.68
CA THR A 177 -7.75 14.33 -6.47
C THR A 177 -7.41 15.04 -7.78
N GLU A 178 -6.73 16.18 -7.72
CA GLU A 178 -6.49 17.03 -8.90
C GLU A 178 -5.43 16.43 -9.82
N LYS A 179 -4.38 15.81 -9.26
CA LYS A 179 -3.30 15.23 -10.06
C LYS A 179 -3.53 13.77 -10.39
N VAL A 180 -3.78 12.92 -9.40
CA VAL A 180 -3.97 11.47 -9.64
C VAL A 180 -5.35 11.18 -10.23
N GLY A 181 -6.38 11.97 -9.91
CA GLY A 181 -7.74 11.79 -10.43
C GLY A 181 -8.64 10.94 -9.54
N MET A 182 -8.33 10.80 -8.25
CA MET A 182 -9.21 10.14 -7.29
C MET A 182 -10.37 11.06 -6.86
N GLU A 183 -11.43 10.47 -6.33
CA GLU A 183 -12.56 11.17 -5.74
C GLU A 183 -12.46 11.18 -4.22
N VAL A 184 -12.84 12.30 -3.59
CA VAL A 184 -13.07 12.34 -2.14
C VAL A 184 -14.28 11.45 -1.83
N ARG A 185 -14.09 10.48 -0.93
CA ARG A 185 -15.16 9.59 -0.48
C ARG A 185 -15.81 10.10 0.80
N GLN A 186 -15.01 10.60 1.72
CA GLN A 186 -15.44 11.22 2.96
C GLN A 186 -14.43 12.30 3.36
N ASP A 187 -14.94 13.43 3.83
CA ASP A 187 -14.15 14.50 4.44
C ASP A 187 -14.93 15.02 5.66
N VAL A 188 -14.59 14.47 6.82
CA VAL A 188 -15.29 14.76 8.08
C VAL A 188 -14.29 15.18 9.13
N SER A 189 -14.47 16.38 9.65
CA SER A 189 -13.73 16.86 10.83
C SER A 189 -14.62 16.77 12.06
N LEU A 190 -14.04 16.42 13.20
CA LEU A 190 -14.76 16.40 14.48
C LEU A 190 -14.71 17.80 15.11
N PRO A 191 -15.86 18.49 15.30
CA PRO A 191 -15.91 19.88 15.76
C PRO A 191 -15.30 20.10 17.15
N ASP A 192 -15.41 19.10 18.04
CA ASP A 192 -14.98 19.23 19.44
C ASP A 192 -13.48 18.95 19.66
N VAL A 193 -12.74 18.66 18.58
CA VAL A 193 -11.28 18.45 18.58
C VAL A 193 -10.63 19.21 17.42
N ASP A 194 -11.04 20.47 17.24
CA ASP A 194 -10.58 21.38 16.20
C ASP A 194 -9.06 21.29 15.98
N GLY A 195 -8.68 20.85 14.77
CA GLY A 195 -7.28 20.71 14.33
C GLY A 195 -6.58 19.41 14.71
N ILE A 196 -7.19 18.52 15.50
CA ILE A 196 -6.57 17.25 15.95
C ILE A 196 -6.91 16.09 15.02
N PHE A 197 -8.14 16.03 14.50
CA PHE A 197 -8.59 14.90 13.71
C PHE A 197 -9.52 15.29 12.56
N ARG A 198 -9.11 14.90 11.35
CA ARG A 198 -9.90 14.95 10.11
C ARG A 198 -9.86 13.58 9.44
N TRP A 199 -11.03 13.02 9.22
CA TRP A 199 -11.24 11.78 8.47
C TRP A 199 -11.40 12.11 6.99
N LEU A 200 -10.28 12.08 6.26
CA LEU A 200 -10.22 12.35 4.84
C LEU A 200 -9.89 11.08 4.08
N THR A 201 -10.77 10.67 3.16
CA THR A 201 -10.61 9.45 2.37
C THR A 201 -10.76 9.73 0.88
N VAL A 202 -9.95 9.06 0.08
CA VAL A 202 -9.96 9.15 -1.39
C VAL A 202 -10.03 7.74 -2.01
N GLY A 203 -10.55 7.63 -3.23
CA GLY A 203 -10.52 6.37 -3.97
C GLY A 203 -10.68 6.58 -5.48
N PRO A 204 -10.29 5.60 -6.32
CA PRO A 204 -10.50 5.68 -7.77
C PRO A 204 -12.00 5.83 -8.10
N PRO A 205 -12.35 6.62 -9.14
CA PRO A 205 -13.72 6.70 -9.63
C PRO A 205 -14.28 5.31 -9.97
N GLY A 206 -15.52 5.04 -9.57
CA GLY A 206 -16.19 3.76 -9.81
C GLY A 206 -15.76 2.59 -8.91
N GLN A 207 -14.79 2.79 -8.00
CA GLN A 207 -14.38 1.81 -7.00
C GLN A 207 -14.79 2.27 -5.59
N ASP A 208 -16.02 1.93 -5.19
CA ASP A 208 -16.62 2.42 -3.95
C ASP A 208 -16.41 1.49 -2.74
N ASP A 209 -15.80 0.33 -2.93
CA ASP A 209 -15.67 -0.72 -1.93
C ASP A 209 -14.39 -0.65 -1.07
N VAL A 210 -13.41 0.16 -1.50
CA VAL A 210 -12.17 0.41 -0.76
C VAL A 210 -11.74 1.87 -0.91
N SER A 211 -11.26 2.47 0.19
CA SER A 211 -10.72 3.82 0.19
C SER A 211 -9.35 3.92 0.89
N ILE A 212 -8.58 4.93 0.52
CA ILE A 212 -7.34 5.30 1.19
C ILE A 212 -7.66 6.47 2.13
N VAL A 213 -7.42 6.28 3.42
CA VAL A 213 -7.48 7.34 4.42
C VAL A 213 -6.17 8.12 4.37
N LEU A 214 -6.23 9.39 3.97
CA LEU A 214 -5.08 10.30 4.00
C LEU A 214 -4.92 10.80 5.43
N MET A 215 -4.09 10.15 6.22
CA MET A 215 -4.00 10.39 7.66
C MET A 215 -2.86 11.34 8.02
N ALA A 216 -3.17 12.52 8.56
CA ALA A 216 -2.16 13.41 9.11
C ALA A 216 -1.43 12.76 10.29
N VAL A 217 -0.11 12.94 10.38
CA VAL A 217 0.66 12.53 11.57
C VAL A 217 0.23 13.41 12.77
N PRO A 218 -0.38 12.83 13.81
CA PRO A 218 -1.00 13.61 14.88
C PRO A 218 0.05 14.31 15.74
N GLY A 219 -0.34 15.43 16.34
CA GLY A 219 0.41 16.13 17.39
C GLY A 219 -0.05 15.75 18.79
N ALA A 220 0.36 16.57 19.77
CA ALA A 220 -0.06 16.38 21.15
C ALA A 220 -1.59 16.54 21.26
N PRO A 221 -2.29 15.76 22.11
CA PRO A 221 -1.75 14.84 23.11
C PRO A 221 -1.46 13.41 22.60
N VAL A 222 -1.75 13.09 21.33
CA VAL A 222 -1.62 11.73 20.78
C VAL A 222 -0.16 11.34 20.60
N MET A 223 0.65 12.24 20.05
CA MET A 223 2.10 12.09 19.92
C MET A 223 2.80 13.34 20.42
N ASP A 224 3.84 13.17 21.23
CA ASP A 224 4.72 14.28 21.53
C ASP A 224 5.50 14.73 20.28
N GLU A 225 6.04 15.95 20.33
CA GLU A 225 6.72 16.54 19.18
C GLU A 225 7.95 15.71 18.72
N PRO A 226 8.80 15.16 19.62
CA PRO A 226 9.89 14.28 19.20
C PRO A 226 9.41 13.03 18.45
N THR A 227 8.36 12.35 18.92
CA THR A 227 7.81 11.15 18.28
C THR A 227 7.19 11.50 16.94
N ARG A 228 6.40 12.59 16.90
CA ARG A 228 5.81 13.09 15.66
C ARG A 228 6.86 13.39 14.61
N LYS A 229 7.96 14.05 14.99
CA LYS A 229 9.08 14.31 14.09
C LYS A 229 9.70 13.01 13.55
N GLN A 230 9.86 11.98 14.39
CA GLN A 230 10.37 10.69 13.94
C GLN A 230 9.44 10.03 12.90
N VAL A 231 8.12 10.08 13.12
CA VAL A 231 7.15 9.54 12.15
C VAL A 231 7.20 10.32 10.83
N LEU A 232 7.24 11.65 10.87
CA LEU A 232 7.38 12.48 9.66
C LEU A 232 8.67 12.17 8.90
N ASP A 233 9.80 12.06 9.61
CA ASP A 233 11.09 11.70 9.02
C ASP A 233 11.08 10.29 8.39
N LEU A 234 10.29 9.34 8.94
CA LEU A 234 10.11 8.00 8.38
C LEU A 234 9.20 8.01 7.15
N THR A 235 8.08 8.72 7.20
CA THR A 235 7.14 8.87 6.06
C THR A 235 7.85 9.49 4.85
N ALA A 236 8.65 10.54 5.07
CA ALA A 236 9.46 11.19 4.02
C ALA A 236 10.48 10.25 3.34
N LYS A 237 10.89 9.16 4.02
CA LYS A 237 11.78 8.13 3.47
C LYS A 237 11.01 7.02 2.71
N GLY A 238 9.68 7.13 2.62
CA GLY A 238 8.81 6.12 2.01
C GLY A 238 8.75 4.83 2.81
N PHE A 239 8.77 4.91 4.15
CA PHE A 239 8.69 3.76 5.05
C PHE A 239 7.30 3.10 5.06
N ALA A 240 6.23 3.85 4.80
CA ALA A 240 4.83 3.42 5.00
C ALA A 240 4.30 2.39 3.97
N GLY A 241 5.15 1.52 3.44
CA GLY A 241 4.79 0.55 2.41
C GLY A 241 4.56 1.18 1.03
N THR A 242 4.13 0.37 0.06
CA THR A 242 3.89 0.77 -1.33
C THR A 242 2.42 0.64 -1.67
N VAL A 243 1.82 1.67 -2.25
CA VAL A 243 0.47 1.61 -2.84
C VAL A 243 0.58 1.03 -4.25
N PHE A 244 -0.15 -0.04 -4.53
CA PHE A 244 -0.19 -0.66 -5.86
C PHE A 244 -1.51 -0.32 -6.56
N LEU A 245 -1.41 0.33 -7.71
CA LEU A 245 -2.52 0.67 -8.58
C LEU A 245 -2.38 -0.10 -9.89
N THR A 246 -3.52 -0.41 -10.50
CA THR A 246 -3.57 -1.06 -11.81
C THR A 246 -4.33 -0.19 -12.80
N THR A 247 -3.93 -0.24 -14.06
CA THR A 247 -4.59 0.49 -15.17
C THR A 247 -4.60 -0.35 -16.44
N GLU A 248 -5.53 -0.07 -17.33
CA GLU A 248 -5.64 -0.73 -18.64
C GLU A 248 -4.52 -0.27 -19.61
N ASP A 249 -4.08 0.98 -19.49
CA ASP A 249 -2.99 1.56 -20.31
C ASP A 249 -2.04 2.38 -19.43
N CYS A 250 -0.89 1.79 -19.12
CA CYS A 250 0.11 2.41 -18.25
C CYS A 250 0.78 3.62 -18.90
N ARG A 251 1.03 3.59 -20.22
CA ARG A 251 1.71 4.68 -20.93
C ARG A 251 0.80 5.90 -21.05
N ALA A 252 -0.45 5.69 -21.47
CA ALA A 252 -1.42 6.78 -21.56
C ALA A 252 -1.74 7.38 -20.18
N THR A 253 -1.87 6.52 -19.15
CA THR A 253 -2.09 7.01 -17.77
C THR A 253 -0.88 7.81 -17.26
N TYR A 254 0.34 7.36 -17.54
CA TYR A 254 1.56 8.10 -17.22
C TYR A 254 1.59 9.48 -17.87
N ASP A 255 1.34 9.58 -19.18
CA ASP A 255 1.34 10.87 -19.89
C ASP A 255 0.29 11.84 -19.32
N ALA A 256 -0.91 11.34 -19.02
CA ALA A 256 -1.98 12.12 -18.41
C ALA A 256 -1.65 12.59 -16.98
N LEU A 257 -0.94 11.78 -16.20
CA LEU A 257 -0.50 12.13 -14.85
C LEU A 257 0.66 13.15 -14.88
N CYS A 258 1.61 12.98 -15.79
CA CYS A 258 2.69 13.93 -16.03
C CYS A 258 2.14 15.30 -16.45
N ALA A 259 1.15 15.33 -17.36
CA ALA A 259 0.48 16.58 -17.76
C ALA A 259 -0.23 17.30 -16.61
N ARG A 260 -0.66 16.54 -15.58
CA ARG A 260 -1.24 17.08 -14.33
C ARG A 260 -0.19 17.39 -13.26
N GLY A 261 1.10 17.25 -13.57
CA GLY A 261 2.21 17.60 -12.69
C GLY A 261 2.53 16.56 -11.63
N VAL A 262 2.26 15.27 -11.87
CA VAL A 262 2.83 14.17 -11.09
C VAL A 262 4.28 13.97 -11.53
N GLU A 263 5.20 13.99 -10.57
CA GLU A 263 6.61 13.68 -10.83
C GLU A 263 6.85 12.18 -10.64
N PHE A 264 7.16 11.49 -11.75
CA PHE A 264 7.50 10.08 -11.71
C PHE A 264 8.96 9.88 -11.31
N THR A 265 9.18 8.93 -10.42
CA THR A 265 10.52 8.42 -10.11
C THR A 265 11.03 7.49 -11.21
N GLU A 266 10.11 6.96 -12.02
CA GLU A 266 10.38 6.00 -13.07
C GLU A 266 9.36 6.09 -14.21
N GLU A 267 9.85 6.11 -15.45
CA GLU A 267 9.04 6.07 -16.66
C GLU A 267 8.49 4.66 -16.96
N PRO A 268 7.40 4.53 -17.74
CA PRO A 268 6.82 3.25 -18.12
C PRO A 268 7.82 2.39 -18.91
N HIS A 269 8.14 1.23 -18.37
CA HIS A 269 9.04 0.26 -18.99
C HIS A 269 8.41 -1.15 -18.97
N GLU A 270 8.89 -1.97 -19.91
CA GLU A 270 8.45 -3.35 -20.05
C GLU A 270 8.98 -4.19 -18.90
N MET A 271 8.07 -4.92 -18.27
CA MET A 271 8.35 -5.91 -17.25
C MET A 271 7.81 -7.28 -17.71
N PRO A 272 8.33 -8.39 -17.19
CA PRO A 272 7.85 -9.73 -17.58
C PRO A 272 6.35 -9.98 -17.34
N TYR A 273 5.69 -9.14 -16.55
CA TYR A 273 4.27 -9.22 -16.20
C TYR A 273 3.40 -8.10 -16.81
N GLY A 274 3.97 -7.25 -17.68
CA GLY A 274 3.29 -6.11 -18.29
C GLY A 274 4.11 -4.83 -18.20
N ILE A 275 3.46 -3.67 -18.15
CA ILE A 275 4.13 -2.36 -18.11
C ILE A 275 4.02 -1.77 -16.71
N ASP A 276 5.12 -1.26 -16.17
CA ASP A 276 5.15 -0.71 -14.81
C ASP A 276 5.85 0.66 -14.77
N CYS A 277 5.37 1.54 -13.90
CA CYS A 277 6.01 2.80 -13.56
C CYS A 277 5.77 3.16 -12.09
N GLY A 278 6.54 4.12 -11.58
CA GLY A 278 6.51 4.49 -10.17
C GLY A 278 6.61 5.99 -9.95
N PHE A 279 5.86 6.49 -8.98
CA PHE A 279 5.92 7.87 -8.51
C PHE A 279 5.85 7.94 -6.98
N ARG A 280 6.08 9.13 -6.42
CA ARG A 280 5.89 9.39 -5.00
C ARG A 280 4.81 10.44 -4.78
N ASP A 281 4.06 10.27 -3.70
CA ASP A 281 3.19 11.34 -3.22
C ASP A 281 4.03 12.46 -2.55
N PRO A 282 3.43 13.63 -2.27
CA PRO A 282 4.12 14.73 -1.60
C PRO A 282 4.69 14.38 -0.20
N SER A 283 4.22 13.31 0.42
CA SER A 283 4.69 12.83 1.73
C SER A 283 5.86 11.85 1.63
N GLY A 284 6.22 11.42 0.41
CA GLY A 284 7.32 10.47 0.15
C GLY A 284 6.87 9.02 0.00
N ASN A 285 5.57 8.73 0.09
CA ASN A 285 5.01 7.39 -0.05
C ASN A 285 5.23 6.86 -1.47
N SER A 286 5.66 5.59 -1.59
CA SER A 286 5.85 4.94 -2.90
C SER A 286 4.50 4.52 -3.50
N VAL A 287 4.27 4.86 -4.76
CA VAL A 287 3.11 4.40 -5.53
C VAL A 287 3.60 3.72 -6.80
N ARG A 288 3.03 2.55 -7.12
CA ARG A 288 3.29 1.81 -8.35
C ARG A 288 2.03 1.74 -9.18
N LEU A 289 2.16 2.03 -10.46
CA LEU A 289 1.10 1.94 -11.45
C LEU A 289 1.47 0.84 -12.45
N THR A 290 0.62 -0.17 -12.56
CA THR A 290 0.90 -1.37 -13.34
C THR A 290 -0.21 -1.65 -14.35
N GLN A 291 0.15 -1.87 -15.61
CA GLN A 291 -0.71 -2.55 -16.58
C GLN A 291 -0.27 -4.01 -16.64
N LEU A 292 -1.16 -4.93 -16.29
CA LEU A 292 -0.90 -6.36 -16.33
C LEU A 292 -1.13 -6.91 -17.75
N ALA A 293 -0.26 -7.81 -18.19
CA ALA A 293 -0.33 -8.49 -19.48
C ALA A 293 -1.11 -9.82 -19.44
#